data_AF-A0A195F5K4-F1
#
_entry.id   AF-A0A195F5K4-F1
#
_cell.length_a   1.000
_cell.length_b   1.000
_cell.length_c   1.000
_cell.angle_alpha   90.00
_cell.angle_beta   90.00
_cell.angle_gamma   90.00
#
_symmetry.space_group_name_H-M   'P 1'
#
loop_
_entity.id
_entity.type
_entity.pdbx_description
1 polymer ?
#
loop_
_entity_poly.entity_id
_entity_poly.type
_entity_poly.pdbx_seq_one_letter_code
_entity_poly.pdbx_strand_id
1 'polypeptide(L)'
;MLLRFLLLLTLVVVAITVSVNNELQSNLTIRVEEQNSNSTSGVDNDKGFWEWLFGSVTPHPSTNTELQQPEECLKCTCGLTNKHNRIVGGVETLVNQYPWMVLLLYKGQFYCGGTIINSQHVLTAAHCVDRFDTHKLIARILEHDWNSTSESKTQDFQIEKAIKHPSYSNINYDNDIALLKLKGAIKFKGSMRPACLPEKAKTFAGKKGIIIGWGAIKEGGQVSYTLQEVFIPILSNAECRATKYPASKITDNMICAGFKEGGKDSCQGDSGGPMHIEENSVHQVVGVVSWGEGCAQSGYPGVYARVNRYLTWIKHNTNDGCYC
;
A
#
# COMPACT_ATOMS: atom_id res chain seq x y z
N MET A 1 -29.53 55.02 0.02
CA MET A 1 -28.09 54.67 0.08
C MET A 1 -27.80 53.21 -0.31
N LEU A 2 -28.67 52.23 0.00
CA LEU A 2 -28.50 50.82 -0.40
C LEU A 2 -28.59 50.54 -1.91
N LEU A 3 -29.44 51.26 -2.67
CA LEU A 3 -29.66 50.98 -4.09
C LEU A 3 -28.44 51.31 -4.98
N ARG A 4 -27.62 52.30 -4.58
CA ARG A 4 -26.37 52.64 -5.28
C ARG A 4 -25.26 51.61 -5.03
N PHE A 5 -25.26 50.95 -3.88
CA PHE A 5 -24.29 49.90 -3.55
C PHE A 5 -24.55 48.60 -4.32
N LEU A 6 -25.83 48.24 -4.54
CA LEU A 6 -26.19 47.05 -5.31
C LEU A 6 -25.80 47.17 -6.79
N LEU A 7 -26.01 48.36 -7.39
CA LEU A 7 -25.64 48.65 -8.79
C LEU A 7 -24.12 48.61 -9.04
N LEU A 8 -23.34 49.11 -8.08
CA LEU A 8 -21.87 49.05 -8.12
C LEU A 8 -21.36 47.60 -7.97
N LEU A 9 -21.97 46.78 -7.11
CA LEU A 9 -21.59 45.37 -6.97
C LEU A 9 -21.89 44.57 -8.25
N THR A 10 -23.03 44.81 -8.90
CA THR A 10 -23.38 44.12 -10.16
C THR A 10 -22.46 44.50 -11.31
N LEU A 11 -22.02 45.76 -11.40
CA LEU A 11 -21.08 46.21 -12.43
C LEU A 11 -19.68 45.60 -12.25
N VAL A 12 -19.22 45.45 -11.00
CA VAL A 12 -17.92 44.82 -10.69
C VAL A 12 -17.94 43.31 -11.00
N VAL A 13 -19.04 42.61 -10.70
CA VAL A 13 -19.17 41.18 -11.03
C VAL A 13 -19.17 40.95 -12.54
N VAL A 14 -19.89 41.79 -13.31
CA VAL A 14 -19.91 41.69 -14.78
C VAL A 14 -18.52 41.96 -15.38
N ALA A 15 -17.78 42.97 -14.90
CA ALA A 15 -16.44 43.28 -15.38
C ALA A 15 -15.43 42.14 -15.15
N ILE A 16 -15.52 41.46 -13.99
CA ILE A 16 -14.66 40.31 -13.67
C ILE A 16 -14.99 39.11 -14.58
N THR A 17 -16.27 38.83 -14.84
CA THR A 17 -16.65 37.71 -15.74
C THR A 17 -16.22 37.93 -17.19
N VAL A 18 -16.20 39.18 -17.67
CA VAL A 18 -15.72 39.51 -19.03
C VAL A 18 -14.19 39.36 -19.13
N SER A 19 -13.44 39.75 -18.10
CA SER A 19 -11.97 39.63 -18.10
C SER A 19 -11.50 38.17 -18.08
N VAL A 20 -12.18 37.29 -17.33
CA VAL A 20 -11.83 35.87 -17.25
C VAL A 20 -12.13 35.13 -18.57
N ASN A 21 -13.20 35.50 -19.29
CA ASN A 21 -13.50 34.91 -20.60
C ASN A 21 -12.53 35.32 -21.71
N ASN A 22 -11.94 36.52 -21.64
CA ASN A 22 -10.96 36.98 -22.63
C ASN A 22 -9.57 36.32 -22.45
N GLU A 23 -9.20 35.88 -21.24
CA GLU A 23 -7.96 35.12 -21.02
C GLU A 23 -8.08 33.64 -21.39
N LEU A 24 -9.30 33.06 -21.43
CA LEU A 24 -9.50 31.67 -21.86
C LEU A 24 -9.54 31.48 -23.40
N GLN A 25 -9.71 32.55 -24.18
CA GLN A 25 -9.82 32.47 -25.65
C GLN A 25 -8.49 32.70 -26.40
N SER A 26 -7.39 33.04 -25.71
CA SER A 26 -6.12 33.38 -26.37
C SER A 26 -5.10 32.23 -26.52
N ASN A 27 -5.41 31.00 -26.08
CA ASN A 27 -4.46 29.88 -26.06
C ASN A 27 -4.91 28.58 -26.76
N LEU A 28 -5.77 28.67 -27.78
CA LEU A 28 -6.12 27.52 -28.64
C LEU A 28 -6.04 27.89 -30.12
N THR A 29 -4.83 27.84 -30.67
CA THR A 29 -4.58 27.79 -32.13
C THR A 29 -3.50 26.75 -32.40
N ILE A 30 -3.93 25.51 -32.69
CA ILE A 30 -3.06 24.47 -33.27
C ILE A 30 -3.12 24.63 -34.79
N ARG A 31 -1.98 24.95 -35.43
CA ARG A 31 -1.80 24.93 -36.89
C ARG A 31 -1.53 23.49 -37.34
N VAL A 32 -2.32 23.03 -38.31
CA VAL A 32 -2.05 21.84 -39.11
C VAL A 32 -1.55 22.34 -40.46
N GLU A 33 -0.32 21.97 -40.85
CA GLU A 33 0.16 22.11 -42.22
C GLU A 33 0.67 20.75 -42.73
N GLU A 34 -0.04 20.24 -43.74
CA GLU A 34 0.40 19.22 -44.69
C GLU A 34 1.54 19.76 -45.55
N GLN A 35 2.56 18.95 -45.84
CA GLN A 35 3.30 19.08 -47.09
C GLN A 35 3.67 17.72 -47.69
N ASN A 36 3.25 17.54 -48.95
CA ASN A 36 3.60 16.47 -49.85
C ASN A 36 4.48 17.04 -50.98
N SER A 37 5.61 16.36 -51.24
CA SER A 37 6.41 16.23 -52.47
C SER A 37 6.41 17.34 -53.56
N ASN A 38 7.60 17.84 -53.92
CA ASN A 38 8.16 17.60 -55.27
C ASN A 38 9.65 17.98 -55.42
N SER A 39 10.26 17.31 -56.40
CA SER A 39 11.67 17.08 -56.74
C SER A 39 12.39 18.14 -57.61
N THR A 40 13.72 17.95 -57.75
CA THR A 40 14.74 18.34 -58.78
C THR A 40 15.83 19.31 -58.24
N SER A 41 17.14 19.21 -58.52
CA SER A 41 18.05 18.31 -59.28
C SER A 41 19.51 18.76 -59.08
N GLY A 42 20.51 17.86 -59.21
CA GLY A 42 21.96 18.17 -59.38
C GLY A 42 22.86 17.46 -58.37
N VAL A 43 23.27 16.20 -58.57
CA VAL A 43 24.53 15.70 -59.19
C VAL A 43 25.81 16.24 -58.55
N ASP A 44 26.47 15.39 -57.76
CA ASP A 44 27.91 15.14 -57.86
C ASP A 44 28.27 13.73 -57.35
N ASN A 45 29.07 13.02 -58.14
CA ASN A 45 29.69 11.73 -57.85
C ASN A 45 30.69 11.90 -56.66
N ASP A 46 31.15 10.92 -55.90
CA ASP A 46 31.66 9.61 -56.33
C ASP A 46 32.14 8.82 -55.09
N LYS A 47 32.22 7.49 -55.24
CA LYS A 47 33.09 6.56 -54.47
C LYS A 47 32.77 6.30 -53.00
N GLY A 48 31.93 5.29 -52.78
CA GLY A 48 31.80 4.58 -51.49
C GLY A 48 30.76 3.46 -51.48
N PHE A 49 29.90 3.42 -52.50
CA PHE A 49 28.74 2.52 -52.54
C PHE A 49 29.06 1.07 -52.95
N TRP A 50 30.12 0.86 -53.74
CA TRP A 50 30.42 -0.48 -54.27
C TRP A 50 31.23 -1.38 -53.32
N GLU A 51 31.83 -0.84 -52.25
CA GLU A 51 32.49 -1.67 -51.20
C GLU A 51 31.52 -2.21 -50.15
N TRP A 52 30.29 -1.67 -50.07
CA TRP A 52 29.28 -2.17 -49.14
C TRP A 52 28.53 -3.40 -49.67
N LEU A 53 28.43 -3.57 -51.00
CA LEU A 53 27.53 -4.57 -51.59
C LEU A 53 28.05 -6.03 -51.56
N PHE A 54 29.32 -6.29 -51.26
CA PHE A 54 29.87 -7.65 -51.30
C PHE A 54 30.85 -8.00 -50.16
N GLY A 55 30.59 -7.51 -48.94
CA GLY A 55 31.41 -7.78 -47.75
C GLY A 55 30.69 -8.59 -46.66
N SER A 56 30.89 -9.90 -46.66
CA SER A 56 30.80 -10.88 -45.56
C SER A 56 30.04 -10.48 -44.28
N VAL A 57 28.81 -10.99 -44.15
CA VAL A 57 28.06 -11.01 -42.89
C VAL A 57 28.76 -11.95 -41.90
N THR A 58 29.47 -11.39 -40.93
CA THR A 58 29.81 -12.11 -39.70
C THR A 58 28.61 -12.00 -38.75
N PRO A 59 28.15 -13.09 -38.10
CA PRO A 59 27.03 -13.00 -37.18
C PRO A 59 27.49 -12.28 -35.91
N HIS A 60 27.11 -11.01 -35.77
CA HIS A 60 27.11 -10.32 -34.49
C HIS A 60 25.98 -10.92 -33.62
N PRO A 61 26.26 -11.45 -32.42
CA PRO A 61 25.22 -11.91 -31.53
C PRO A 61 24.44 -10.68 -31.06
N SER A 62 23.20 -10.58 -31.52
CA SER A 62 22.21 -9.64 -31.00
C SER A 62 21.87 -10.10 -29.59
N THR A 63 22.39 -9.40 -28.58
CA THR A 63 21.92 -9.51 -27.21
C THR A 63 20.50 -8.96 -27.17
N ASN A 64 19.53 -9.84 -27.42
CA ASN A 64 18.16 -9.64 -27.01
C ASN A 64 18.19 -9.58 -25.48
N THR A 65 18.14 -8.38 -24.91
CA THR A 65 17.74 -8.18 -23.52
C THR A 65 16.24 -8.46 -23.45
N GLU A 66 15.90 -9.74 -23.51
CA GLU A 66 14.64 -10.26 -23.02
C GLU A 66 14.56 -9.87 -21.55
N LEU A 67 13.48 -9.20 -21.15
CA LEU A 67 13.14 -9.00 -19.75
C LEU A 67 13.13 -10.39 -19.10
N GLN A 68 14.21 -10.74 -18.39
CA GLN A 68 14.28 -11.97 -17.63
C GLN A 68 13.08 -11.98 -16.68
N GLN A 69 12.13 -12.86 -16.95
CA GLN A 69 11.13 -13.25 -15.96
C GLN A 69 11.88 -13.62 -14.69
N PRO A 70 11.39 -13.20 -13.51
CA PRO A 70 12.03 -13.53 -12.26
C PRO A 70 12.27 -15.05 -12.20
N GLU A 71 13.50 -15.40 -11.81
CA GLU A 71 13.97 -16.72 -11.37
C GLU A 71 12.76 -17.60 -10.97
N GLU A 72 12.54 -18.72 -11.66
CA GLU A 72 11.33 -19.55 -11.52
C GLU A 72 10.84 -19.59 -10.06
N CYS A 73 9.70 -18.95 -9.80
CA CYS A 73 9.17 -18.81 -8.46
C CYS A 73 9.01 -20.19 -7.81
N LEU A 74 9.81 -20.45 -6.77
CA LEU A 74 9.70 -21.67 -5.98
C LEU A 74 8.26 -21.81 -5.46
N LYS A 75 7.68 -23.00 -5.61
CA LYS A 75 6.35 -23.29 -5.06
C LYS A 75 6.35 -23.08 -3.55
N CYS A 76 5.39 -22.29 -3.08
CA CYS A 76 5.19 -21.97 -1.69
C CYS A 76 3.69 -21.82 -1.40
N THR A 77 3.33 -21.69 -0.12
CA THR A 77 1.94 -21.50 0.33
C THR A 77 1.84 -20.25 1.20
N CYS A 78 0.83 -19.42 0.98
CA CYS A 78 0.55 -18.25 1.80
C CYS A 78 -0.34 -18.56 3.02
N GLY A 79 -0.39 -17.65 3.99
CA GLY A 79 -1.44 -17.57 5.01
C GLY A 79 -1.45 -18.66 6.08
N LEU A 80 -0.45 -19.53 6.13
CA LEU A 80 -0.38 -20.58 7.15
C LEU A 80 0.46 -20.11 8.36
N THR A 81 -0.02 -20.26 9.59
CA THR A 81 0.74 -19.91 10.80
C THR A 81 1.76 -20.99 11.17
N ASN A 82 2.82 -20.62 11.90
CA ASN A 82 3.75 -21.60 12.49
C ASN A 82 3.01 -22.36 13.60
N LYS A 83 2.89 -23.68 13.44
CA LYS A 83 2.06 -24.52 14.32
C LYS A 83 2.64 -24.52 15.73
N HIS A 84 1.92 -23.91 16.66
CA HIS A 84 2.16 -24.02 18.08
C HIS A 84 0.80 -24.09 18.81
N ASN A 85 0.74 -24.75 19.98
CA ASN A 85 -0.52 -24.98 20.70
C ASN A 85 -1.21 -23.65 21.04
N ARG A 86 -2.46 -23.48 20.57
CA ARG A 86 -3.21 -22.21 20.66
C ARG A 86 -3.57 -21.88 22.11
N ILE A 87 -3.16 -20.70 22.59
CA ILE A 87 -3.74 -20.03 23.75
C ILE A 87 -4.71 -18.96 23.21
N VAL A 88 -5.88 -18.78 23.83
CA VAL A 88 -6.99 -17.96 23.28
C VAL A 88 -7.23 -16.74 24.16
N GLY A 89 -7.20 -15.55 23.54
CA GLY A 89 -7.85 -14.36 24.08
C GLY A 89 -6.91 -13.19 24.38
N GLY A 90 -6.46 -12.47 23.34
CA GLY A 90 -5.79 -11.18 23.52
C GLY A 90 -4.50 -11.28 24.34
N VAL A 91 -3.53 -12.02 23.82
CA VAL A 91 -2.29 -12.36 24.51
C VAL A 91 -1.11 -12.26 23.56
N GLU A 92 0.08 -12.23 24.14
CA GLU A 92 1.33 -12.38 23.40
C GLU A 92 1.25 -13.60 22.47
N THR A 93 1.67 -13.39 21.22
CA THR A 93 1.76 -14.46 20.22
C THR A 93 2.95 -15.37 20.52
N LEU A 94 3.04 -16.50 19.84
CA LEU A 94 4.23 -17.35 19.93
C LEU A 94 5.30 -16.84 18.97
N VAL A 95 6.58 -17.04 19.34
CA VAL A 95 7.72 -16.61 18.52
C VAL A 95 7.54 -17.12 17.08
N ASN A 96 7.55 -16.19 16.12
CA ASN A 96 7.32 -16.45 14.69
C ASN A 96 5.95 -17.07 14.34
N GLN A 97 4.92 -17.05 15.20
CA GLN A 97 3.59 -17.59 14.88
C GLN A 97 3.04 -17.04 13.55
N TYR A 98 3.25 -15.74 13.31
CA TYR A 98 2.83 -15.00 12.13
C TYR A 98 4.06 -14.54 11.32
N PRO A 99 4.64 -15.40 10.47
CA PRO A 99 5.94 -15.13 9.85
C PRO A 99 5.94 -13.98 8.84
N TRP A 100 4.76 -13.57 8.37
CA TRP A 100 4.60 -12.45 7.44
C TRP A 100 4.57 -11.08 8.13
N MET A 101 4.62 -11.02 9.45
CA MET A 101 4.67 -9.74 10.17
C MET A 101 5.98 -9.01 9.86
N VAL A 102 5.85 -7.70 9.65
CA VAL A 102 6.98 -6.80 9.40
C VAL A 102 6.98 -5.70 10.44
N LEU A 103 8.10 -5.51 11.09
CA LEU A 103 8.37 -4.36 11.94
C LEU A 103 9.05 -3.30 11.08
N LEU A 104 8.38 -2.17 10.84
CA LEU A 104 8.95 -1.06 10.08
C LEU A 104 9.70 -0.11 11.01
N LEU A 105 10.96 0.11 10.68
CA LEU A 105 11.85 1.04 11.36
C LEU A 105 12.07 2.27 10.48
N TYR A 106 12.01 3.46 11.07
CA TYR A 106 12.47 4.70 10.46
C TYR A 106 13.59 5.30 11.30
N LYS A 107 14.76 5.51 10.69
CA LYS A 107 15.97 5.96 11.43
C LYS A 107 16.31 5.06 12.64
N GLY A 108 16.04 3.76 12.52
CA GLY A 108 16.29 2.77 13.58
C GLY A 108 15.21 2.69 14.67
N GLN A 109 14.12 3.45 14.56
CA GLN A 109 13.01 3.44 15.52
C GLN A 109 11.77 2.80 14.91
N PHE A 110 11.11 1.93 15.66
CA PHE A 110 9.80 1.37 15.29
C PHE A 110 8.75 2.47 15.23
N TYR A 111 7.90 2.41 14.21
CA TYR A 111 6.83 3.39 14.05
C TYR A 111 5.57 2.82 13.37
N CYS A 112 5.71 1.77 12.56
CA CYS A 112 4.59 1.11 11.87
C CYS A 112 4.84 -0.40 11.72
N GLY A 113 3.77 -1.14 11.48
CA GLY A 113 3.78 -2.51 11.00
C GLY A 113 3.69 -2.62 9.48
N GLY A 114 3.82 -3.85 9.00
CA GLY A 114 3.58 -4.23 7.61
C GLY A 114 3.36 -5.73 7.48
N THR A 115 3.06 -6.17 6.25
CA THR A 115 2.75 -7.56 5.96
C THR A 115 3.46 -8.04 4.69
N ILE A 116 4.19 -9.14 4.76
CA ILE A 116 4.77 -9.79 3.57
C ILE A 116 3.65 -10.42 2.74
N ILE A 117 3.51 -9.96 1.49
CA ILE A 117 2.48 -10.46 0.56
C ILE A 117 3.06 -11.26 -0.60
N ASN A 118 4.35 -11.11 -0.90
CA ASN A 118 5.09 -11.90 -1.88
C ASN A 118 6.61 -11.84 -1.57
N SER A 119 7.45 -12.44 -2.40
CA SER A 119 8.90 -12.55 -2.12
C SER A 119 9.65 -11.21 -2.02
N GLN A 120 9.10 -10.09 -2.49
CA GLN A 120 9.81 -8.80 -2.52
C GLN A 120 8.97 -7.62 -2.01
N HIS A 121 7.72 -7.84 -1.60
CA HIS A 121 6.80 -6.74 -1.28
C HIS A 121 6.17 -6.87 0.10
N VAL A 122 6.18 -5.75 0.80
CA VAL A 122 5.47 -5.50 2.05
C VAL A 122 4.25 -4.66 1.74
N LEU A 123 3.08 -5.06 2.25
CA LEU A 123 1.88 -4.24 2.32
C LEU A 123 1.86 -3.45 3.64
N THR A 124 1.56 -2.15 3.58
CA THR A 124 1.43 -1.27 4.74
C THR A 124 0.46 -0.12 4.45
N ALA A 125 0.31 0.83 5.38
CA ALA A 125 -0.52 2.02 5.20
C ALA A 125 0.23 3.12 4.44
N ALA A 126 -0.48 3.96 3.70
CA ALA A 126 0.13 5.08 2.98
C ALA A 126 0.66 6.15 3.94
N HIS A 127 -0.01 6.39 5.07
CA HIS A 127 0.46 7.34 6.08
C HIS A 127 1.80 6.91 6.73
N CYS A 128 2.14 5.62 6.72
CA CYS A 128 3.44 5.13 7.19
C CYS A 128 4.59 5.49 6.24
N VAL A 129 4.31 5.87 4.99
CA VAL A 129 5.35 6.14 3.98
C VAL A 129 5.26 7.55 3.39
N ASP A 130 4.12 8.23 3.54
CA ASP A 130 3.91 9.57 3.02
C ASP A 130 4.84 10.57 3.70
N ARG A 131 5.68 11.24 2.89
CA ARG A 131 6.68 12.23 3.35
C ARG A 131 7.81 11.65 4.19
N PHE A 132 8.01 10.32 4.16
CA PHE A 132 9.18 9.66 4.73
C PHE A 132 10.28 9.53 3.68
N ASP A 133 11.54 9.63 4.12
CA ASP A 133 12.70 9.31 3.28
C ASP A 133 12.87 7.78 3.21
N THR A 134 12.66 7.22 2.02
CA THR A 134 12.70 5.76 1.78
C THR A 134 14.03 5.14 2.16
N HIS A 135 15.15 5.87 2.03
CA HIS A 135 16.48 5.35 2.37
C HIS A 135 16.70 5.16 3.87
N LYS A 136 15.84 5.74 4.70
CA LYS A 136 15.89 5.63 6.16
C LYS A 136 14.91 4.58 6.69
N LEU A 137 14.18 3.91 5.80
CA LEU A 137 13.26 2.82 6.14
C LEU A 137 13.96 1.48 6.10
N ILE A 138 13.66 0.64 7.10
CA ILE A 138 14.06 -0.77 7.15
C ILE A 138 12.80 -1.60 7.43
N ALA A 139 12.65 -2.68 6.69
CA ALA A 139 11.68 -3.73 6.98
C ALA A 139 12.38 -4.88 7.70
N ARG A 140 12.03 -5.10 8.98
CA ARG A 140 12.50 -6.24 9.76
C ARG A 140 11.44 -7.33 9.76
N ILE A 141 11.85 -8.56 9.42
CA ILE A 141 10.98 -9.74 9.47
C ILE A 141 11.45 -10.74 10.52
N LEU A 142 10.58 -11.69 10.88
CA LEU A 142 10.83 -12.73 11.90
C LEU A 142 11.19 -12.15 13.28
N GLU A 143 10.71 -10.93 13.55
CA GLU A 143 10.79 -10.31 14.88
C GLU A 143 9.63 -10.80 15.74
N HIS A 144 9.87 -10.92 17.05
CA HIS A 144 8.82 -11.22 18.03
C HIS A 144 8.97 -10.30 19.24
N ASP A 145 10.10 -10.38 19.93
CA ASP A 145 10.53 -9.51 21.03
C ASP A 145 11.81 -8.74 20.61
N TRP A 146 11.64 -7.50 20.18
CA TRP A 146 12.74 -6.58 19.87
C TRP A 146 13.58 -6.11 21.07
N ASN A 147 13.33 -6.61 22.29
CA ASN A 147 14.24 -6.50 23.43
C ASN A 147 15.14 -7.75 23.59
N SER A 148 14.88 -8.82 22.83
CA SER A 148 15.65 -10.05 22.80
C SER A 148 16.50 -10.14 21.53
N THR A 149 17.69 -10.73 21.64
CA THR A 149 18.60 -10.94 20.49
C THR A 149 18.80 -12.41 20.13
N SER A 150 18.19 -13.33 20.87
CA SER A 150 18.48 -14.78 20.78
C SER A 150 17.27 -15.65 20.48
N GLU A 151 16.04 -15.16 20.67
CA GLU A 151 14.82 -15.95 20.47
C GLU A 151 14.45 -16.15 18.99
N SER A 152 14.86 -15.22 18.13
CA SER A 152 14.46 -15.16 16.74
C SER A 152 15.66 -14.77 15.88
N LYS A 153 15.65 -15.22 14.62
CA LYS A 153 16.67 -14.86 13.63
C LYS A 153 16.07 -13.82 12.69
N THR A 154 16.07 -12.58 13.16
CA THR A 154 15.54 -11.44 12.41
C THR A 154 16.32 -11.22 11.11
N GLN A 155 15.65 -10.67 10.11
CA GLN A 155 16.27 -10.27 8.85
C GLN A 155 15.82 -8.85 8.50
N ASP A 156 16.78 -7.99 8.23
CA ASP A 156 16.56 -6.59 7.88
C ASP A 156 16.72 -6.40 6.37
N PHE A 157 15.71 -5.76 5.76
CA PHE A 157 15.71 -5.40 4.35
C PHE A 157 15.67 -3.88 4.22
N GLN A 158 16.59 -3.34 3.41
CA GLN A 158 16.46 -1.96 2.93
C GLN A 158 15.26 -1.86 1.99
N ILE A 159 14.65 -0.68 1.94
CA ILE A 159 13.55 -0.41 1.01
C ILE A 159 14.12 0.17 -0.29
N GLU A 160 13.82 -0.48 -1.42
CA GLU A 160 14.16 0.00 -2.77
C GLU A 160 13.19 1.13 -3.19
N LYS A 161 11.89 0.91 -2.96
CA LYS A 161 10.85 1.85 -3.39
C LYS A 161 9.63 1.79 -2.46
N ALA A 162 9.11 2.95 -2.09
CA ALA A 162 7.79 3.08 -1.48
C ALA A 162 6.76 3.51 -2.54
N ILE A 163 5.65 2.79 -2.64
CA ILE A 163 4.58 3.00 -3.62
C ILE A 163 3.28 3.22 -2.84
N LYS A 164 2.94 4.49 -2.57
CA LYS A 164 1.64 4.85 -2.00
C LYS A 164 0.57 4.83 -3.08
N HIS A 165 -0.67 4.51 -2.71
CA HIS A 165 -1.79 4.61 -3.63
C HIS A 165 -1.92 6.08 -4.14
N PRO A 166 -2.08 6.31 -5.46
CA PRO A 166 -2.06 7.66 -6.02
C PRO A 166 -3.22 8.55 -5.54
N SER A 167 -4.34 7.92 -5.14
CA SER A 167 -5.52 8.61 -4.59
C SER A 167 -5.51 8.70 -3.07
N TYR A 168 -4.38 8.42 -2.40
CA TYR A 168 -4.27 8.59 -0.94
C TYR A 168 -4.51 10.05 -0.55
N SER A 169 -5.39 10.24 0.44
CA SER A 169 -5.72 11.53 1.01
C SER A 169 -5.31 11.59 2.47
N ASN A 170 -4.35 12.47 2.79
CA ASN A 170 -3.93 12.72 4.17
C ASN A 170 -4.93 13.58 4.97
N ILE A 171 -6.04 13.99 4.37
CA ILE A 171 -7.10 14.77 5.03
C ILE A 171 -8.11 13.84 5.71
N ASN A 172 -8.50 12.75 5.04
CA ASN A 172 -9.53 11.82 5.51
C ASN A 172 -9.07 10.36 5.54
N TYR A 173 -7.78 10.09 5.29
CA TYR A 173 -7.19 8.75 5.23
C TYR A 173 -7.85 7.81 4.20
N ASP A 174 -8.55 8.35 3.20
CA ASP A 174 -9.05 7.51 2.11
C ASP A 174 -7.89 7.00 1.24
N ASN A 175 -8.01 5.76 0.77
CA ASN A 175 -6.94 5.05 0.06
C ASN A 175 -5.62 4.93 0.83
N ASP A 176 -5.68 4.77 2.16
CA ASP A 176 -4.52 4.63 3.03
C ASP A 176 -3.86 3.25 2.93
N ILE A 177 -3.24 2.99 1.78
CA ILE A 177 -2.55 1.75 1.47
C ILE A 177 -1.29 2.02 0.65
N ALA A 178 -0.22 1.32 0.97
CA ALA A 178 1.07 1.42 0.30
C ALA A 178 1.76 0.06 0.18
N LEU A 179 2.69 -0.01 -0.76
CA LEU A 179 3.59 -1.13 -0.95
C LEU A 179 5.02 -0.66 -0.75
N LEU A 180 5.82 -1.48 -0.08
CA LEU A 180 7.27 -1.29 -0.03
C LEU A 180 7.92 -2.43 -0.81
N LYS A 181 8.71 -2.08 -1.83
CA LYS A 181 9.59 -3.02 -2.51
C LYS A 181 10.88 -3.15 -1.72
N LEU A 182 11.23 -4.37 -1.35
CA LEU A 182 12.45 -4.71 -0.64
C LEU A 182 13.65 -4.71 -1.59
N LYS A 183 14.80 -4.24 -1.09
CA LYS A 183 16.09 -4.38 -1.79
C LYS A 183 16.62 -5.80 -1.58
N GLY A 184 16.09 -6.73 -2.36
CA GLY A 184 16.37 -8.17 -2.28
C GLY A 184 15.10 -9.01 -2.14
N ALA A 185 15.25 -10.33 -2.27
CA ALA A 185 14.13 -11.28 -2.19
C ALA A 185 14.16 -12.10 -0.90
N ILE A 186 13.00 -12.23 -0.27
CA ILE A 186 12.73 -13.15 0.81
C ILE A 186 12.70 -14.56 0.24
N LYS A 187 13.46 -15.47 0.86
CA LYS A 187 13.45 -16.89 0.55
C LYS A 187 12.40 -17.57 1.42
N PHE A 188 11.29 -17.99 0.81
CA PHE A 188 10.26 -18.78 1.51
C PHE A 188 10.74 -20.20 1.76
N LYS A 189 11.47 -20.39 2.87
CA LYS A 189 12.00 -21.66 3.35
C LYS A 189 11.69 -21.83 4.84
N GLY A 190 11.55 -23.07 5.28
CA GLY A 190 11.28 -23.39 6.68
C GLY A 190 9.96 -22.79 7.17
N SER A 191 10.04 -21.90 8.16
CA SER A 191 8.90 -21.24 8.80
C SER A 191 8.46 -19.93 8.13
N MET A 192 9.19 -19.44 7.11
CA MET A 192 8.90 -18.17 6.44
C MET A 192 7.91 -18.34 5.28
N ARG A 193 6.85 -17.54 5.27
CA ARG A 193 5.78 -17.53 4.27
C ARG A 193 5.02 -16.21 4.28
N PRO A 194 4.48 -15.77 3.13
CA PRO A 194 3.68 -14.56 3.05
C PRO A 194 2.26 -14.79 3.60
N ALA A 195 1.53 -13.72 3.88
CA ALA A 195 0.09 -13.79 4.10
C ALA A 195 -0.65 -13.93 2.76
N CYS A 196 -1.83 -14.55 2.76
CA CYS A 196 -2.64 -14.58 1.55
C CYS A 196 -3.33 -13.24 1.33
N LEU A 197 -3.41 -12.83 0.06
CA LEU A 197 -4.33 -11.76 -0.33
C LEU A 197 -5.77 -12.30 -0.37
N PRO A 198 -6.77 -11.47 -0.01
CA PRO A 198 -8.16 -11.90 0.06
C PRO A 198 -8.80 -12.00 -1.33
N GLU A 199 -9.98 -12.63 -1.38
CA GLU A 199 -10.81 -12.66 -2.58
C GLU A 199 -11.41 -11.27 -2.91
N LYS A 200 -11.44 -10.94 -4.20
CA LYS A 200 -12.02 -9.69 -4.71
C LYS A 200 -13.51 -9.64 -4.40
N ALA A 201 -13.99 -8.48 -3.95
CA ALA A 201 -15.41 -8.20 -3.70
C ALA A 201 -16.12 -9.13 -2.68
N LYS A 202 -15.39 -9.99 -1.95
CA LYS A 202 -15.94 -10.78 -0.83
C LYS A 202 -16.29 -9.86 0.35
N THR A 203 -17.41 -10.12 1.00
CA THR A 203 -17.74 -9.45 2.27
C THR A 203 -17.08 -10.17 3.45
N PHE A 204 -16.67 -9.39 4.43
CA PHE A 204 -16.08 -9.87 5.68
C PHE A 204 -16.89 -9.43 6.91
N ALA A 205 -18.00 -8.73 6.71
CA ALA A 205 -18.89 -8.31 7.79
C ALA A 205 -19.36 -9.52 8.61
N GLY A 206 -19.40 -9.38 9.94
CA GLY A 206 -19.75 -10.44 10.88
C GLY A 206 -18.65 -11.48 11.12
N LYS A 207 -17.53 -11.46 10.37
CA LYS A 207 -16.39 -12.34 10.64
C LYS A 207 -15.56 -11.81 11.81
N LYS A 208 -14.77 -12.71 12.39
CA LYS A 208 -13.78 -12.38 13.42
C LYS A 208 -12.49 -11.94 12.73
N GLY A 209 -12.14 -10.66 12.89
CA GLY A 209 -10.84 -10.11 12.52
C GLY A 209 -9.78 -10.46 13.56
N ILE A 210 -8.54 -10.65 13.10
CA ILE A 210 -7.35 -10.88 13.91
C ILE A 210 -6.37 -9.76 13.60
N ILE A 211 -6.11 -8.90 14.57
CA ILE A 211 -5.14 -7.81 14.44
C ILE A 211 -3.89 -8.22 15.20
N ILE A 212 -2.74 -7.93 14.59
CA ILE A 212 -1.46 -8.41 15.05
C ILE A 212 -0.48 -7.25 14.95
N GLY A 213 0.28 -6.99 16.02
CA GLY A 213 1.23 -5.89 16.04
C GLY A 213 1.95 -5.72 17.38
N TRP A 214 2.82 -4.70 17.40
CA TRP A 214 3.59 -4.27 18.57
C TRP A 214 3.07 -2.94 19.14
N GLY A 215 1.89 -2.50 18.70
CA GLY A 215 1.29 -1.27 19.17
C GLY A 215 1.03 -1.25 20.67
N ALA A 216 0.63 -0.08 21.16
CA ALA A 216 0.33 0.15 22.55
C ALA A 216 -0.84 -0.74 23.00
N ILE A 217 -0.70 -1.39 24.16
CA ILE A 217 -1.76 -2.28 24.69
C ILE A 217 -2.95 -1.49 25.23
N LYS A 218 -2.76 -0.18 25.47
CA LYS A 218 -3.77 0.77 25.93
C LYS A 218 -3.53 2.13 25.30
N GLU A 219 -4.58 2.92 25.13
CA GLU A 219 -4.50 4.29 24.62
C GLU A 219 -3.48 5.12 25.40
N GLY A 220 -2.54 5.76 24.69
CA GLY A 220 -1.47 6.55 25.30
C GLY A 220 -0.45 5.74 26.11
N GLY A 221 -0.50 4.41 26.03
CA GLY A 221 0.45 3.50 26.65
C GLY A 221 1.75 3.37 25.86
N GLN A 222 2.68 2.60 26.42
CA GLN A 222 3.88 2.18 25.69
C GLN A 222 3.53 1.08 24.69
N VAL A 223 4.23 1.08 23.56
CA VAL A 223 4.24 -0.04 22.59
C VAL A 223 4.71 -1.32 23.27
N SER A 224 4.23 -2.46 22.78
CA SER A 224 4.62 -3.77 23.30
C SER A 224 6.00 -4.17 22.82
N TYR A 225 6.77 -4.86 23.68
CA TYR A 225 8.01 -5.50 23.25
C TYR A 225 7.74 -6.76 22.43
N THR A 226 6.85 -7.61 22.92
CA THR A 226 6.47 -8.85 22.26
C THR A 226 5.30 -8.64 21.30
N LEU A 227 5.25 -9.42 20.22
CA LEU A 227 4.17 -9.35 19.25
C LEU A 227 2.85 -9.82 19.87
N GLN A 228 1.81 -9.00 19.77
CA GLN A 228 0.49 -9.23 20.35
C GLN A 228 -0.54 -9.60 19.27
N GLU A 229 -1.59 -10.31 19.67
CA GLU A 229 -2.79 -10.51 18.83
C GLU A 229 -4.07 -10.12 19.55
N VAL A 230 -5.05 -9.60 18.81
CA VAL A 230 -6.39 -9.31 19.32
C VAL A 230 -7.46 -9.75 18.32
N PHE A 231 -8.55 -10.30 18.86
CA PHE A 231 -9.71 -10.74 18.10
C PHE A 231 -10.86 -9.76 18.28
N ILE A 232 -11.37 -9.21 17.17
CA ILE A 232 -12.49 -8.26 17.17
C ILE A 232 -13.45 -8.54 16.00
N PRO A 233 -14.75 -8.25 16.14
CA PRO A 233 -15.71 -8.46 15.05
C PRO A 233 -15.54 -7.39 13.96
N ILE A 234 -15.70 -7.81 12.71
CA ILE A 234 -15.71 -6.92 11.55
C ILE A 234 -17.14 -6.41 11.31
N LEU A 235 -17.29 -5.10 11.18
CA LEU A 235 -18.56 -4.44 10.91
C LEU A 235 -18.79 -4.33 9.40
N SER A 236 -20.06 -4.32 8.99
CA SER A 236 -20.45 -3.79 7.68
C SER A 236 -20.18 -2.28 7.60
N ASN A 237 -20.04 -1.73 6.39
CA ASN A 237 -19.92 -0.27 6.23
C ASN A 237 -21.18 0.46 6.71
N ALA A 238 -22.35 -0.16 6.61
CA ALA A 238 -23.60 0.41 7.11
C ALA A 238 -23.55 0.56 8.64
N GLU A 239 -23.14 -0.49 9.36
CA GLU A 239 -22.94 -0.44 10.81
C GLU A 239 -21.85 0.58 11.16
N CYS A 240 -20.73 0.61 10.42
CA CYS A 240 -19.65 1.54 10.69
C CYS A 240 -20.08 3.02 10.53
N ARG A 241 -20.87 3.33 9.49
CA ARG A 241 -21.45 4.67 9.30
C ARG A 241 -22.50 5.05 10.35
N ALA A 242 -23.08 4.06 11.02
CA ALA A 242 -24.04 4.24 12.10
C ALA A 242 -23.39 4.33 13.49
N THR A 243 -22.06 4.34 13.56
CA THR A 243 -21.32 4.55 14.81
C THR A 243 -21.24 6.05 15.16
N LYS A 244 -20.40 6.42 16.13
CA LYS A 244 -20.20 7.83 16.50
C LYS A 244 -19.33 8.60 15.50
N TYR A 245 -18.73 7.93 14.51
CA TYR A 245 -18.08 8.61 13.40
C TYR A 245 -19.11 9.35 12.52
N PRO A 246 -18.79 10.54 12.00
CA PRO A 246 -19.57 11.13 10.91
C PRO A 246 -19.61 10.16 9.73
N ALA A 247 -20.81 9.81 9.24
CA ALA A 247 -20.98 8.83 8.16
C ALA A 247 -20.18 9.17 6.89
N SER A 248 -20.00 10.47 6.61
CA SER A 248 -19.21 10.97 5.47
C SER A 248 -17.71 10.68 5.56
N LYS A 249 -17.18 10.35 6.74
CA LYS A 249 -15.77 9.95 6.92
C LYS A 249 -15.54 8.47 6.59
N ILE A 250 -16.58 7.64 6.52
CA ILE A 250 -16.45 6.20 6.29
C ILE A 250 -16.74 5.88 4.80
N THR A 251 -15.67 5.78 4.02
CA THR A 251 -15.73 5.46 2.59
C THR A 251 -15.89 3.95 2.34
N ASP A 252 -16.21 3.55 1.11
CA ASP A 252 -16.27 2.13 0.74
C ASP A 252 -14.88 1.47 0.64
N ASN A 253 -13.83 2.28 0.63
CA ASN A 253 -12.42 1.91 0.65
C ASN A 253 -11.92 1.55 2.06
N MET A 254 -12.79 1.69 3.07
CA MET A 254 -12.52 1.39 4.46
C MET A 254 -13.32 0.16 4.93
N ILE A 255 -12.76 -0.54 5.92
CA ILE A 255 -13.40 -1.60 6.69
C ILE A 255 -13.22 -1.29 8.17
N CYS A 256 -14.25 -1.51 8.97
CA CYS A 256 -14.22 -1.21 10.39
C CYS A 256 -14.31 -2.49 11.21
N ALA A 257 -13.66 -2.51 12.35
CA ALA A 257 -13.68 -3.66 13.24
C ALA A 257 -13.55 -3.19 14.70
N GLY A 258 -14.28 -3.83 15.60
CA GLY A 258 -14.33 -3.43 17.01
C GLY A 258 -15.65 -3.79 17.67
N PHE A 259 -15.65 -3.85 18.99
CA PHE A 259 -16.88 -4.06 19.76
C PHE A 259 -17.63 -2.75 19.93
N LYS A 260 -18.97 -2.81 19.93
CA LYS A 260 -19.82 -1.61 20.11
C LYS A 260 -19.57 -0.95 21.46
N GLU A 261 -19.36 -1.78 22.48
CA GLU A 261 -19.05 -1.39 23.86
C GLU A 261 -17.59 -0.90 24.01
N GLY A 262 -16.74 -1.08 22.99
CA GLY A 262 -15.31 -0.82 23.06
C GLY A 262 -14.54 -1.95 23.76
N GLY A 263 -13.40 -1.60 24.37
CA GLY A 263 -12.58 -2.49 25.21
C GLY A 263 -11.45 -3.25 24.50
N LYS A 264 -11.61 -3.62 23.23
CA LYS A 264 -10.53 -4.22 22.40
C LYS A 264 -10.44 -3.55 21.03
N ASP A 265 -9.23 -3.16 20.63
CA ASP A 265 -8.95 -2.50 19.35
C ASP A 265 -7.46 -2.56 19.01
N SER A 266 -7.10 -2.20 17.77
CA SER A 266 -5.74 -1.78 17.41
C SER A 266 -5.41 -0.43 18.07
N CYS A 267 -4.13 -0.15 18.30
CA CYS A 267 -3.72 1.09 18.94
C CYS A 267 -2.43 1.68 18.34
N GLN A 268 -1.90 2.73 18.97
CA GLN A 268 -0.72 3.44 18.45
C GLN A 268 0.46 2.49 18.25
N GLY A 269 1.04 2.47 17.04
CA GLY A 269 2.13 1.56 16.66
C GLY A 269 1.68 0.33 15.87
N ASP A 270 0.39 -0.01 15.85
CA ASP A 270 -0.14 -1.06 14.96
C ASP A 270 -0.36 -0.56 13.52
N SER A 271 -0.30 0.75 13.29
CA SER A 271 -0.45 1.41 11.98
C SER A 271 0.31 0.67 10.86
N GLY A 272 -0.37 0.40 9.75
CA GLY A 272 0.20 -0.35 8.63
C GLY A 272 0.29 -1.87 8.83
N GLY A 273 0.08 -2.37 10.05
CA GLY A 273 -0.06 -3.79 10.35
C GLY A 273 -1.35 -4.39 9.77
N PRO A 274 -1.44 -5.72 9.69
CA PRO A 274 -2.58 -6.39 9.10
C PRO A 274 -3.76 -6.58 10.06
N MET A 275 -4.96 -6.56 9.47
CA MET A 275 -6.11 -7.29 9.99
C MET A 275 -6.35 -8.53 9.10
N HIS A 276 -6.28 -9.71 9.69
CA HIS A 276 -6.57 -10.99 9.02
C HIS A 276 -7.97 -11.50 9.30
N ILE A 277 -8.46 -12.37 8.42
CA ILE A 277 -9.42 -13.41 8.78
C ILE A 277 -8.77 -14.78 8.59
N GLU A 278 -9.23 -15.77 9.35
CA GLU A 278 -8.84 -17.17 9.16
C GLU A 278 -10.02 -17.94 8.56
N GLU A 279 -9.82 -18.54 7.39
CA GLU A 279 -10.78 -19.45 6.76
C GLU A 279 -10.06 -20.73 6.34
N ASN A 280 -10.56 -21.90 6.74
CA ASN A 280 -9.93 -23.19 6.45
C ASN A 280 -8.44 -23.24 6.83
N SER A 281 -8.08 -22.65 7.97
CA SER A 281 -6.69 -22.50 8.46
C SER A 281 -5.77 -21.64 7.59
N VAL A 282 -6.34 -20.84 6.68
CA VAL A 282 -5.61 -19.89 5.84
C VAL A 282 -5.95 -18.46 6.27
N HIS A 283 -4.91 -17.71 6.61
CA HIS A 283 -4.99 -16.30 6.98
C HIS A 283 -4.93 -15.42 5.74
N GLN A 284 -5.96 -14.58 5.57
CA GLN A 284 -6.08 -13.62 4.48
C GLN A 284 -6.07 -12.19 5.03
N VAL A 285 -5.23 -11.30 4.47
CA VAL A 285 -5.13 -9.89 4.89
C VAL A 285 -6.30 -9.09 4.33
N VAL A 286 -7.34 -8.87 5.13
CA VAL A 286 -8.56 -8.16 4.68
C VAL A 286 -8.51 -6.66 4.95
N GLY A 287 -7.68 -6.23 5.89
CA GLY A 287 -7.52 -4.84 6.29
C GLY A 287 -6.06 -4.48 6.57
N VAL A 288 -5.74 -3.19 6.46
CA VAL A 288 -4.49 -2.58 6.93
C VAL A 288 -4.85 -1.53 7.97
N VAL A 289 -4.25 -1.60 9.17
CA VAL A 289 -4.52 -0.65 10.26
C VAL A 289 -4.25 0.78 9.78
N SER A 290 -5.23 1.67 9.89
CA SER A 290 -5.18 3.00 9.28
C SER A 290 -5.41 4.11 10.30
N TRP A 291 -6.60 4.23 10.86
CA TRP A 291 -6.94 5.30 11.81
C TRP A 291 -8.06 4.91 12.78
N GLY A 292 -8.28 5.72 13.81
CA GLY A 292 -9.36 5.58 14.78
C GLY A 292 -9.37 6.76 15.74
N GLU A 293 -10.47 6.93 16.50
CA GLU A 293 -10.55 7.90 17.59
C GLU A 293 -10.30 7.18 18.92
N GLY A 294 -9.14 7.46 19.52
CA GLY A 294 -8.63 6.73 20.68
C GLY A 294 -8.29 5.27 20.38
N CYS A 295 -8.20 4.45 21.43
CA CYS A 295 -8.07 3.00 21.27
C CYS A 295 -9.16 2.30 22.07
N ALA A 296 -10.00 1.51 21.39
CA ALA A 296 -11.05 0.74 22.01
C ALA A 296 -12.14 1.57 22.72
N GLN A 297 -12.39 2.78 22.23
CA GLN A 297 -13.45 3.65 22.74
C GLN A 297 -14.83 3.18 22.28
N SER A 298 -15.82 3.22 23.18
CA SER A 298 -17.18 2.80 22.83
C SER A 298 -17.78 3.68 21.74
N GLY A 299 -18.19 3.04 20.64
CA GLY A 299 -18.77 3.69 19.47
C GLY A 299 -17.76 4.25 18.47
N TYR A 300 -16.46 4.02 18.66
CA TYR A 300 -15.39 4.39 17.73
C TYR A 300 -14.55 3.14 17.40
N PRO A 301 -15.02 2.24 16.53
CA PRO A 301 -14.23 1.08 16.12
C PRO A 301 -12.96 1.52 15.35
N GLY A 302 -11.94 0.68 15.32
CA GLY A 302 -10.79 0.88 14.44
C GLY A 302 -11.21 0.87 12.97
N VAL A 303 -10.55 1.72 12.17
CA VAL A 303 -10.77 1.86 10.73
C VAL A 303 -9.51 1.42 9.98
N TYR A 304 -9.72 0.58 8.97
CA TYR A 304 -8.66 -0.10 8.23
C TYR A 304 -8.88 0.13 6.73
N ALA A 305 -7.79 0.18 5.95
CA ALA A 305 -7.91 0.17 4.49
C ALA A 305 -8.39 -1.19 4.01
N ARG A 306 -9.44 -1.22 3.17
CA ARG A 306 -10.09 -2.46 2.68
C ARG A 306 -9.29 -3.11 1.55
N VAL A 307 -8.41 -4.05 1.88
CA VAL A 307 -7.43 -4.66 0.95
C VAL A 307 -8.06 -5.20 -0.33
N ASN A 308 -9.23 -5.85 -0.24
CA ASN A 308 -9.85 -6.48 -1.41
C ASN A 308 -10.38 -5.51 -2.48
N ARG A 309 -10.35 -4.19 -2.22
CA ARG A 309 -10.60 -3.15 -3.23
C ARG A 309 -9.36 -2.74 -4.02
N TYR A 310 -8.16 -3.07 -3.52
CA TYR A 310 -6.89 -2.66 -4.11
C TYR A 310 -6.17 -3.78 -4.84
N LEU A 311 -6.75 -4.99 -4.94
CA LEU A 311 -6.05 -6.16 -5.50
C LEU A 311 -5.51 -5.94 -6.93
N THR A 312 -6.22 -5.20 -7.77
CA THR A 312 -5.74 -4.85 -9.11
C THR A 312 -4.49 -3.97 -9.03
N TRP A 313 -4.52 -2.94 -8.19
CA TRP A 313 -3.40 -2.04 -7.96
C TRP A 313 -2.22 -2.77 -7.30
N ILE A 314 -2.48 -3.64 -6.32
CA ILE A 314 -1.45 -4.46 -5.67
C ILE A 314 -0.75 -5.33 -6.70
N LYS A 315 -1.49 -6.16 -7.45
CA LYS A 315 -0.91 -7.07 -8.44
C LYS A 315 -0.13 -6.33 -9.54
N HIS A 316 -0.60 -5.17 -9.97
CA HIS A 316 0.09 -4.36 -10.98
C HIS A 316 1.45 -3.87 -10.48
N ASN A 317 1.55 -3.43 -9.22
CA ASN A 317 2.75 -2.82 -8.66
C ASN A 317 3.73 -3.81 -8.02
N THR A 318 3.42 -5.11 -8.06
CA THR A 318 4.20 -6.16 -7.39
C THR A 318 4.39 -7.40 -8.26
N ASN A 319 4.24 -7.23 -9.57
CA ASN A 319 4.36 -8.31 -10.57
C ASN A 319 5.79 -8.85 -10.73
N ASP A 320 6.78 -8.15 -10.18
CA ASP A 320 8.18 -8.53 -10.07
C ASP A 320 8.49 -9.41 -8.85
N GLY A 321 7.50 -9.65 -7.97
CA GLY A 321 7.61 -10.56 -6.83
C GLY A 321 6.94 -11.92 -7.05
N CYS A 322 7.50 -12.97 -6.42
CA CYS A 322 6.94 -14.31 -6.45
C CYS A 322 5.83 -14.48 -5.41
N TYR A 323 4.63 -14.80 -5.89
CA TYR A 323 3.47 -15.09 -5.07
C TYR A 323 3.41 -16.56 -4.64
N CYS A 324 2.87 -16.75 -3.44
CA CYS A 324 2.29 -17.99 -2.94
C CYS A 324 0.77 -17.78 -2.82
#